data_AF-A0A7W7UA11-F1
#
_entry.id   AF-A0A7W7UA11-F1
#
_cell.length_a   1.000
_cell.length_b   1.000
_cell.length_c   1.000
_cell.angle_alpha   90.00
_cell.angle_beta   90.00
_cell.angle_gamma   90.00
#
_symmetry.space_group_name_H-M   'P 1'
#
loop_
_entity.id
_entity.type
_entity.pdbx_description
1 polymer ?
#
loop_
_entity_poly.entity_id
_entity_poly.type
_entity_poly.pdbx_seq_one_letter_code
_entity_poly.pdbx_strand_id
1 'polypeptide(L)'
;MVGRPLPGNRNDCKAWALSGAEDAVGRTTVIADGGYRGTGLVIPHRRERGQSELPAWKEEHNTSHRQVRARVEHAFARMKTWKILRDCRLKGDGVHHAMLGIARLHNLALTG
;
A
#
# COMPACT_ATOMS: atom_id res chain seq x y z
N MET A 1 5.54 -4.62 11.63
CA MET A 1 5.26 -3.23 12.05
C MET A 1 4.02 -2.76 11.30
N VAL A 2 3.24 -1.81 11.85
CA VAL A 2 2.07 -1.20 11.18
C VAL A 2 2.26 0.31 11.20
N GLY A 3 2.17 0.97 10.03
CA GLY A 3 2.25 2.43 9.93
C GLY A 3 1.10 3.13 10.64
N ARG A 4 1.31 4.38 11.06
CA ARG A 4 0.26 5.19 11.69
C ARG A 4 -0.84 5.51 10.68
N PRO A 5 -2.12 5.19 10.97
CA PRO A 5 -3.24 5.60 10.14
C PRO A 5 -3.34 7.13 10.07
N LEU A 6 -3.68 7.64 8.90
CA LEU A 6 -3.80 9.08 8.65
C LEU A 6 -5.21 9.40 8.14
N PRO A 7 -5.69 10.65 8.30
CA PRO A 7 -6.95 11.08 7.71
C PRO A 7 -7.01 10.81 6.20
N GLY A 8 -8.15 10.30 5.73
CA GLY A 8 -8.33 9.86 4.34
C GLY A 8 -8.29 10.96 3.27
N ASN A 9 -8.07 12.22 3.66
CA ASN A 9 -7.88 13.35 2.75
C ASN A 9 -6.40 13.62 2.42
N ARG A 10 -5.48 12.84 3.00
CA ARG A 10 -4.04 12.98 2.75
C ARG A 10 -3.67 12.27 1.46
N ASN A 11 -2.84 12.89 0.62
CA ASN A 11 -2.32 12.21 -0.56
C ASN A 11 -1.38 11.07 -0.15
N ASP A 12 -1.31 10.04 -0.99
CA ASP A 12 -0.57 8.82 -0.67
C ASP A 12 0.93 9.08 -0.48
N CYS A 13 1.53 10.01 -1.23
CA CYS A 13 2.93 10.42 -1.02
C CYS A 13 3.18 11.00 0.38
N LYS A 14 2.28 11.84 0.90
CA LYS A 14 2.44 12.35 2.28
C LYS A 14 2.11 11.27 3.28
N ALA A 15 1.17 10.38 2.99
CA ALA A 15 0.85 9.27 3.87
C ALA A 15 2.02 8.30 4.02
N TRP A 16 2.76 8.06 2.93
CA TRP A 16 3.99 7.27 2.92
C TRP A 16 4.99 7.74 3.98
N ALA A 17 5.37 9.01 3.92
CA ALA A 17 6.32 9.60 4.86
C ALA A 17 5.74 9.75 6.27
N LEU A 18 4.54 10.32 6.41
CA LEU A 18 3.96 10.67 7.72
C LEU A 18 3.49 9.45 8.53
N SER A 19 3.23 8.32 7.89
CA SER A 19 2.84 7.09 8.59
C SER A 19 4.02 6.36 9.24
N GLY A 20 5.26 6.77 8.92
CA GLY A 20 6.49 6.05 9.30
C GLY A 20 6.72 4.78 8.48
N ALA A 21 5.91 4.52 7.44
CA ALA A 21 6.07 3.36 6.58
C ALA A 21 7.39 3.41 5.79
N GLU A 22 7.81 4.59 5.37
CA GLU A 22 9.09 4.83 4.71
C GLU A 22 10.29 4.38 5.55
N ASP A 23 10.35 4.83 6.80
CA ASP A 23 11.40 4.42 7.73
C ASP A 23 11.34 2.93 8.03
N ALA A 24 10.13 2.38 8.13
CA ALA A 24 9.90 0.97 8.46
C ALA A 24 10.39 -0.01 7.39
N VAL A 25 10.25 0.34 6.10
CA VAL A 25 10.71 -0.51 5.00
C VAL A 25 12.23 -0.41 4.80
N GLY A 26 12.85 0.68 5.27
CA GLY A 26 14.27 0.93 5.14
C GLY A 26 14.73 0.90 3.68
N ARG A 27 15.67 0.00 3.36
CA ARG A 27 16.25 -0.14 2.01
C ARG A 27 15.53 -1.17 1.13
N THR A 28 14.38 -1.67 1.58
CA THR A 28 13.63 -2.67 0.83
C THR A 28 13.03 -2.04 -0.42
N THR A 29 13.12 -2.73 -1.57
CA THR A 29 12.41 -2.32 -2.78
C THR A 29 10.91 -2.37 -2.54
N VAL A 30 10.24 -1.22 -2.67
CA VAL A 30 8.79 -1.10 -2.50
C VAL A 30 8.12 -0.83 -3.85
N ILE A 31 7.07 -1.61 -4.12
CA ILE A 31 6.19 -1.46 -5.28
C ILE A 31 4.97 -0.66 -4.83
N ALA A 32 4.66 0.41 -5.54
CA ALA A 32 3.55 1.30 -5.23
C ALA A 32 2.71 1.63 -6.47
N ASP A 33 1.49 2.11 -6.29
CA ASP A 33 0.66 2.56 -7.41
C ASP A 33 1.11 3.94 -7.94
N GLY A 34 0.49 4.38 -9.04
CA GLY A 34 0.85 5.63 -9.71
C GLY A 34 0.59 6.91 -8.90
N GLY A 35 -0.14 6.82 -7.77
CA GLY A 35 -0.38 7.91 -6.83
C GLY A 35 0.86 8.28 -6.01
N TYR A 36 1.83 7.37 -5.88
CA TYR A 36 3.08 7.56 -5.13
C TYR A 36 4.17 8.28 -5.94
N ARG A 37 3.80 9.16 -6.87
CA ARG A 37 4.78 9.83 -7.73
C ARG A 37 5.72 10.73 -6.92
N GLY A 38 7.02 10.66 -7.21
CA GLY A 38 8.06 11.47 -6.57
C GLY A 38 8.61 10.88 -5.26
N THR A 39 8.25 9.66 -4.90
CA THR A 39 8.72 8.96 -3.68
C THR A 39 9.90 8.01 -3.92
N GLY A 40 10.38 7.87 -5.16
CA GLY A 40 11.44 6.92 -5.51
C GLY A 40 11.01 5.45 -5.55
N LEU A 41 9.74 5.15 -5.27
CA LEU A 41 9.20 3.79 -5.29
C LEU A 41 9.01 3.25 -6.71
N VAL A 42 8.94 1.92 -6.83
CA VAL A 42 8.66 1.25 -8.10
C VAL A 42 7.18 1.43 -8.46
N ILE A 43 6.90 2.41 -9.31
CA ILE A 43 5.55 2.74 -9.80
C ILE A 43 5.38 2.37 -11.28
N PRO A 44 4.14 2.17 -11.77
CA PRO A 44 3.89 1.91 -13.18
C PRO A 44 4.42 3.04 -14.08
N HIS A 45 4.97 2.65 -15.23
CA HIS A 45 5.37 3.57 -16.28
C HIS A 45 4.14 4.28 -16.85
N ARG A 46 4.23 5.60 -17.03
CA ARG A 46 3.17 6.42 -17.64
C ARG A 46 3.65 6.96 -18.98
N ARG A 47 2.72 7.13 -19.92
CA ARG A 47 2.95 7.86 -21.17
C ARG A 47 3.26 9.33 -20.88
N GLU A 48 4.23 9.87 -21.59
CA GLU A 48 4.55 11.29 -21.56
C GLU A 48 3.57 12.09 -22.44
N ARG A 49 3.58 13.42 -22.28
CA ARG A 49 2.72 14.29 -23.09
C ARG A 49 3.16 14.21 -24.56
N GLY A 50 2.22 13.84 -25.44
CA GLY A 50 2.50 13.66 -26.87
C GLY A 50 2.95 12.24 -27.25
N GLN A 51 3.12 11.34 -26.27
CA GLN A 51 3.43 9.94 -26.54
C GLN A 51 2.13 9.13 -26.68
N SER A 52 1.93 8.52 -27.84
CA SER A 52 0.78 7.65 -28.12
C SER A 52 0.87 6.32 -27.37
N GLU A 53 2.05 5.69 -27.37
CA GLU A 53 2.28 4.35 -26.84
C GLU A 53 3.54 4.24 -25.98
N LEU A 54 3.51 3.33 -25.01
CA LEU A 54 4.70 2.97 -24.25
C LEU A 54 5.53 1.96 -25.06
N PRO A 55 6.88 2.03 -24.98
CA PRO A 55 7.73 0.94 -25.45
C PRO A 55 7.29 -0.41 -24.87
N ALA A 56 7.39 -1.47 -25.68
CA ALA A 56 6.89 -2.81 -25.33
C ALA A 56 7.37 -3.31 -23.95
N TRP A 57 8.65 -3.11 -23.63
CA TRP A 57 9.23 -3.52 -22.35
C TRP A 57 8.62 -2.77 -21.14
N LYS A 58 8.21 -1.50 -21.31
CA LYS A 58 7.51 -0.73 -20.26
C LYS A 58 6.10 -1.25 -20.05
N GLU A 59 5.42 -1.64 -21.14
CA GLU A 59 4.08 -2.22 -21.07
C GLU A 59 4.09 -3.62 -20.43
N GLU A 60 5.11 -4.43 -20.75
CA GLU A 60 5.34 -5.73 -20.12
C GLU A 60 5.61 -5.56 -18.61
N HIS A 61 6.49 -4.63 -18.22
CA HIS A 61 6.72 -4.31 -16.82
C HIS A 61 5.43 -3.83 -16.11
N ASN A 62 4.64 -2.98 -16.75
CA ASN A 62 3.34 -2.55 -16.23
C ASN A 62 2.36 -3.72 -16.06
N THR A 63 2.41 -4.72 -16.94
CA THR A 63 1.57 -5.91 -16.83
C THR A 63 1.94 -6.73 -15.61
N SER A 64 3.23 -6.96 -15.36
CA SER A 64 3.71 -7.58 -14.12
C SER A 64 3.30 -6.78 -12.89
N HIS A 65 3.44 -5.45 -12.93
CA HIS A 65 3.02 -4.55 -11.86
C HIS A 65 1.51 -4.69 -11.54
N ARG A 66 0.65 -4.70 -12.57
CA ARG A 66 -0.80 -4.92 -12.43
C ARG A 66 -1.13 -6.26 -11.79
N GLN A 67 -0.43 -7.33 -12.13
CA GLN A 67 -0.66 -8.66 -11.54
C GLN A 67 -0.36 -8.67 -10.04
N VAL A 68 0.73 -8.03 -9.61
CA VAL A 68 1.06 -7.89 -8.18
C VAL A 68 -0.01 -7.05 -7.48
N ARG A 69 -0.38 -5.89 -8.06
CA ARG A 69 -1.42 -5.02 -7.49
C ARG A 69 -2.77 -5.71 -7.34
N ALA A 70 -3.21 -6.48 -8.33
CA ALA A 70 -4.49 -7.19 -8.29
C ALA A 70 -4.57 -8.15 -7.09
N ARG A 71 -3.47 -8.86 -6.77
CA ARG A 71 -3.41 -9.76 -5.61
C ARG A 71 -3.54 -8.99 -4.28
N VAL A 72 -2.83 -7.87 -4.17
CA VAL A 72 -2.87 -7.00 -2.98
C VAL A 72 -4.25 -6.36 -2.82
N GLU A 73 -4.83 -5.84 -3.90
CA GLU A 73 -6.18 -5.26 -3.90
C GLU A 73 -7.24 -6.29 -3.52
N HIS A 74 -7.12 -7.54 -3.97
CA HIS A 74 -8.01 -8.63 -3.57
C HIS A 74 -7.91 -8.97 -2.08
N ALA A 75 -6.71 -8.89 -1.49
CA ALA A 75 -6.54 -9.05 -0.05
C ALA A 75 -7.20 -7.89 0.72
N PHE A 76 -6.93 -6.64 0.30
CA PHE A 76 -7.55 -5.46 0.91
C PHE A 76 -9.07 -5.45 0.77
N ALA A 77 -9.61 -5.87 -0.39
CA ALA A 77 -11.05 -5.98 -0.61
C ALA A 77 -11.70 -6.92 0.41
N ARG A 78 -11.07 -8.07 0.69
CA ARG A 78 -11.52 -9.00 1.74
C ARG A 78 -11.41 -8.39 3.13
N MET A 79 -10.30 -7.74 3.46
CA MET A 79 -10.13 -7.11 4.77
C MET A 79 -11.17 -6.01 5.04
N LYS A 80 -11.55 -5.25 4.01
CA LYS A 80 -12.57 -4.19 4.13
C LYS A 80 -13.95 -4.72 4.56
N THR A 81 -14.25 -6.01 4.36
CA THR A 81 -15.53 -6.60 4.79
C THR A 81 -15.53 -7.05 6.26
N TRP A 82 -14.35 -7.18 6.87
CA TRP A 82 -14.22 -7.64 8.25
C TRP A 82 -14.87 -6.69 9.22
N LYS A 83 -15.78 -7.23 10.05
CA LYS A 83 -16.56 -6.43 11.01
C LYS A 83 -15.66 -5.63 11.95
N ILE A 84 -14.60 -6.23 12.49
CA ILE A 84 -13.67 -5.56 13.40
C ILE A 84 -13.05 -4.30 12.78
N LEU A 85 -12.59 -4.38 11.52
CA LEU A 85 -11.98 -3.23 10.83
C LEU A 85 -13.03 -2.18 10.47
N ARG A 86 -14.24 -2.59 10.09
CA ARG A 86 -15.35 -1.65 9.83
C ARG A 86 -15.76 -0.89 11.08
N ASP A 87 -15.89 -1.57 12.21
CA ASP A 87 -16.31 -0.97 13.48
C ASP A 87 -15.23 -0.04 14.05
N CYS A 88 -13.96 -0.32 13.77
CA CYS A 88 -12.82 0.48 14.22
C CYS A 88 -12.48 1.68 13.32
N ARG A 89 -12.90 1.67 12.04
CA ARG A 89 -12.51 2.67 11.03
C ARG A 89 -12.82 4.13 11.39
N LEU A 90 -13.90 4.37 12.15
CA LEU A 90 -14.34 5.72 12.52
C LEU A 90 -14.09 6.04 14.01
N LYS A 91 -13.38 5.18 14.74
CA LYS A 91 -13.20 5.28 16.20
C LYS A 91 -11.78 5.73 16.56
N GLY A 92 -11.38 6.95 16.17
CA GLY A 92 -10.05 7.48 16.46
C GLY A 92 -8.94 6.49 16.05
N ASP A 93 -8.08 6.10 17.00
CA ASP A 93 -6.99 5.13 16.80
C ASP A 93 -7.45 3.66 16.71
N GLY A 94 -8.77 3.40 16.72
CA GLY A 94 -9.33 2.04 16.73
C GLY A 94 -8.80 1.17 15.60
N VAL A 95 -8.63 1.71 14.39
CA VAL A 95 -8.07 0.94 13.26
C VAL A 95 -6.59 0.61 13.47
N HIS A 96 -5.83 1.49 14.13
CA HIS A 96 -4.43 1.26 14.43
C HIS A 96 -4.26 0.10 15.40
N HIS A 97 -5.01 0.10 16.50
CA HIS A 97 -4.97 -0.97 17.49
C HIS A 97 -5.43 -2.31 16.92
N ALA A 98 -6.51 -2.33 16.13
CA ALA A 98 -6.96 -3.54 15.46
C ALA A 98 -5.89 -4.11 14.53
N MET A 99 -5.25 -3.27 13.72
CA MET A 99 -4.19 -3.69 12.81
C MET A 99 -2.93 -4.18 13.54
N LEU A 100 -2.54 -3.53 14.64
CA LEU A 100 -1.43 -3.99 15.50
C LEU A 100 -1.74 -5.37 16.10
N GLY A 101 -2.96 -5.57 16.60
CA GLY A 101 -3.40 -6.86 17.13
C GLY A 101 -3.35 -7.97 16.07
N ILE A 102 -3.89 -7.72 14.87
CA ILE A 102 -3.84 -8.66 13.74
C ILE A 102 -2.38 -9.00 13.39
N ALA A 103 -1.52 -7.99 13.23
CA ALA A 103 -0.12 -8.19 12.89
C ALA A 103 0.62 -9.00 13.97
N ARG A 104 0.35 -8.72 15.25
CA ARG A 104 0.95 -9.46 16.36
C ARG A 104 0.56 -10.94 16.33
N LEU A 105 -0.73 -11.24 16.20
CA LEU A 105 -1.23 -12.62 16.15
C LEU A 105 -0.67 -13.39 14.94
N HIS A 106 -0.65 -12.76 13.77
CA HIS A 106 -0.05 -13.36 12.57
C HIS A 106 1.43 -13.68 12.77
N ASN A 107 2.20 -12.76 13.36
CA ASN A 107 3.63 -13.00 13.59
C ASN A 107 3.88 -14.10 14.62
N LEU A 108 3.05 -14.21 15.65
CA LEU A 108 3.12 -15.34 16.59
C LEU A 108 2.86 -16.68 15.89
N ALA A 109 1.86 -16.74 14.99
CA ALA A 109 1.58 -17.95 14.23
C ALA A 109 2.70 -18.37 13.26
N LEU A 110 3.55 -17.43 12.83
CA LEU A 110 4.71 -17.72 11.97
C LEU A 110 5.99 -18.08 12.74
N THR A 111 6.05 -17.75 14.04
CA THR A 111 7.26 -17.91 14.87
C THR A 111 7.10 -18.97 15.97
N GLY A 112 5.87 -19.45 16.19
CA GLY A 112 5.54 -20.55 17.08
C GLY A 112 5.49 -21.90 16.38
#